data_AF-A0A9N9NVN3-F1
#
_entry.id   AF-A0A9N9NVN3-F1
#
_cell.length_a   1.000
_cell.length_b   1.000
_cell.length_c   1.000
_cell.angle_alpha   90.00
_cell.angle_beta   90.00
_cell.angle_gamma   90.00
#
_symmetry.space_group_name_H-M   'P 1'
#
loop_
_entity.id
_entity.type
_entity.pdbx_description
1 polymer ?
#
loop_
_entity_poly.entity_id
_entity_poly.type
_entity_poly.pdbx_seq_one_letter_code
_entity_poly.pdbx_strand_id
1 'polypeptide(L)'
;LAPHEEEDQGFVFVRRRNAPLQESIIPIPLTETPIIKKNQVIRQSKRRSSIEKRGKRASSIGNGFVARPHPDVNSNEFFRHIQAEMPEPIKLRQLLVWCGQRALDKQTSADENALKIEKTLPKKPHPQNIVNQRKLEEHEATLRRLKAECEEWTNLISEINSFHASVVNVASSIPSDEGKISMLPDEIDMSFLPEEQHKFLLQYCNEDEKNKINDLEKIIQPLEIQ
;
A
#
# COMPACT_ATOMS: atom_id res chain seq x y z
N LEU A 1 -17.00 76.25 -16.36
CA LEU A 1 -16.55 75.46 -17.52
C LEU A 1 -15.20 76.01 -17.95
N ALA A 2 -14.17 75.16 -18.02
CA ALA A 2 -12.90 75.40 -18.72
C ALA A 2 -13.13 75.29 -20.26
N PRO A 3 -12.17 75.57 -21.18
CA PRO A 3 -10.80 74.99 -21.24
C PRO A 3 -9.71 76.06 -21.49
N HIS A 4 -8.42 75.93 -21.15
CA HIS A 4 -7.40 74.91 -21.48
C HIS A 4 -7.06 74.86 -22.98
N GLU A 5 -6.10 75.67 -23.43
CA GLU A 5 -5.28 75.35 -24.59
C GLU A 5 -3.80 75.64 -24.27
N GLU A 6 -3.01 74.59 -24.48
CA GLU A 6 -1.58 74.49 -24.29
C GLU A 6 -0.87 75.09 -25.51
N GLU A 7 0.18 75.88 -25.30
CA GLU A 7 1.19 76.10 -26.35
C GLU A 7 2.56 75.69 -25.81
N ASP A 8 2.96 74.49 -26.24
CA ASP A 8 4.28 73.90 -26.15
C ASP A 8 5.35 74.86 -26.73
N GLN A 9 6.13 75.50 -25.86
CA GLN A 9 7.40 76.10 -26.28
C GLN A 9 8.49 75.04 -26.25
N GLY A 10 8.51 74.23 -27.31
CA GLY A 10 9.61 73.32 -27.60
C GLY A 10 10.95 74.06 -27.59
N PHE A 11 11.84 73.66 -26.68
CA PHE A 11 13.21 74.18 -26.64
C PHE A 11 13.97 73.69 -27.88
N VAL A 12 14.09 74.54 -28.89
CA VAL A 12 14.89 74.28 -30.09
C VAL A 12 16.37 74.27 -29.68
N PHE A 13 16.99 73.09 -29.66
CA PHE A 13 18.42 72.95 -29.43
C PHE A 13 19.20 73.40 -30.68
N VAL A 14 19.39 74.71 -30.83
CA VAL A 14 20.31 75.26 -31.83
C VAL A 14 21.73 74.96 -31.35
N ARG A 15 22.38 73.93 -31.91
CA ARG A 15 23.82 73.71 -31.74
C ARG A 15 24.56 74.90 -32.38
N ARG A 16 24.88 75.92 -31.59
CA ARG A 16 25.89 76.93 -31.94
C ARG A 16 27.24 76.22 -32.02
N ARG A 17 27.63 75.82 -33.23
CA ARG A 17 29.02 75.47 -33.53
C ARG A 17 29.77 76.78 -33.73
N ASN A 18 30.86 76.93 -32.99
CA ASN A 18 31.87 78.01 -33.06
C ASN A 18 31.57 79.26 -32.23
N ALA A 19 31.66 79.10 -30.91
CA ALA A 19 32.17 80.18 -30.04
C ALA A 19 33.64 79.86 -29.71
N PRO A 20 34.56 80.85 -29.73
CA PRO A 20 35.95 80.61 -29.37
C PRO A 20 36.02 80.17 -27.90
N LEU A 21 36.63 78.99 -27.67
CA LEU A 21 36.86 78.45 -26.34
C LEU A 21 37.89 79.35 -25.64
N GLN A 22 37.42 80.34 -24.89
CA GLN A 22 38.24 80.90 -23.83
C GLN A 22 38.34 79.84 -22.74
N GLU A 23 39.51 79.23 -22.59
CA GLU A 23 39.82 78.33 -21.48
C GLU A 23 39.85 79.16 -20.19
N SER A 24 38.68 79.38 -19.59
CA SER A 24 38.59 79.88 -18.23
C SER A 24 38.83 78.70 -17.29
N ILE A 25 39.98 78.69 -16.62
CA ILE A 25 40.25 77.74 -15.53
C ILE A 25 39.37 78.15 -14.35
N ILE A 26 38.21 77.52 -14.26
CA ILE A 26 37.30 77.66 -13.12
C ILE A 26 37.76 76.63 -12.09
N PRO A 27 38.34 77.02 -10.94
CA PRO A 27 38.70 76.07 -9.91
C PRO A 27 37.43 75.43 -9.36
N ILE A 28 37.25 74.14 -9.63
CA ILE A 28 36.16 73.35 -9.06
C ILE A 28 36.43 73.28 -7.55
N PRO A 29 35.51 73.74 -6.69
CA PRO A 29 35.68 73.58 -5.25
C PRO A 29 35.76 72.09 -4.94
N LEU A 30 36.83 71.67 -4.25
CA LEU A 30 37.10 70.25 -3.91
C LEU A 30 35.97 69.58 -3.09
N THR A 31 35.00 70.35 -2.61
CA THR A 31 33.84 69.86 -1.86
C THR A 31 32.56 70.57 -2.31
N GLU A 32 31.97 70.08 -3.40
CA GLU A 32 30.69 70.49 -3.98
C GLU A 32 29.45 70.03 -3.17
N THR A 33 29.60 69.27 -2.09
CA THR A 33 28.49 68.86 -1.22
C THR A 33 28.92 68.82 0.25
N PRO A 34 28.07 69.24 1.21
CA PRO A 34 28.41 69.14 2.63
C PRO A 34 28.65 67.68 3.01
N ILE A 35 29.83 67.39 3.58
CA ILE A 35 30.21 66.04 4.01
C ILE A 35 29.30 65.64 5.17
N ILE A 36 28.29 64.81 4.87
CA ILE A 36 27.43 64.20 5.88
C ILE A 36 28.30 63.23 6.71
N LYS A 37 28.80 63.69 7.86
CA LYS A 37 29.60 62.90 8.82
C LYS A 37 28.80 61.78 9.52
N LYS A 38 27.47 61.82 9.41
CA LYS A 38 26.61 60.75 9.93
C LYS A 38 26.79 59.48 9.09
N ASN A 39 26.90 58.33 9.77
CA ASN A 39 27.11 57.01 9.17
C ASN A 39 28.48 56.85 8.47
N GLN A 40 29.50 57.64 8.82
CA GLN A 40 30.86 57.51 8.26
C GLN A 40 31.45 56.11 8.51
N VAL A 41 31.20 55.53 9.69
CA VAL A 41 31.58 54.15 10.04
C VAL A 41 30.93 53.11 9.09
N ILE A 42 29.68 53.34 8.67
CA ILE A 42 28.97 52.44 7.72
C ILE A 42 29.60 52.51 6.33
N ARG A 43 30.12 53.67 5.93
CA ARG A 43 30.78 53.87 4.62
C ARG A 43 32.22 53.32 4.62
N GLN A 44 32.91 53.41 5.75
CA GLN A 44 34.26 52.89 5.94
C GLN A 44 34.28 51.37 6.21
N SER A 45 33.17 50.81 6.69
CA SER A 45 32.94 49.37 6.65
C SER A 45 32.98 48.92 5.18
N LYS A 46 33.99 48.11 4.86
CA LYS A 46 34.26 47.45 3.57
C LYS A 46 32.99 47.38 2.71
N ARG A 47 32.95 48.16 1.62
CA ARG A 47 31.76 48.35 0.76
C ARG A 47 31.02 47.02 0.63
N ARG A 48 29.81 46.95 1.21
CA ARG A 48 28.94 45.77 1.15
C ARG A 48 28.91 45.24 -0.29
N SER A 49 29.42 44.03 -0.50
CA SER A 49 29.29 43.30 -1.75
C SER A 49 27.80 43.12 -2.06
N SER A 50 27.26 43.91 -3.00
CA SER A 50 25.86 43.80 -3.42
C SER A 50 25.55 42.48 -4.13
N ILE A 51 26.58 41.74 -4.54
CA ILE A 51 26.46 40.42 -5.16
C ILE A 51 26.03 39.34 -4.16
N GLU A 52 26.46 39.45 -2.91
CA GLU A 52 26.41 38.35 -1.93
C GLU A 52 25.08 38.31 -1.16
N LYS A 53 24.31 39.41 -1.23
CA LYS A 53 22.95 39.51 -0.66
C LYS A 53 21.86 39.55 -1.74
N ARG A 54 22.21 39.43 -3.02
CA ARG A 54 21.24 39.40 -4.11
C ARG A 54 20.56 38.03 -4.15
N GLY A 55 19.25 37.99 -3.91
CA GLY A 55 18.45 36.76 -3.96
C GLY A 55 17.98 36.21 -2.60
N LYS A 56 18.38 36.83 -1.47
CA LYS A 56 17.81 36.53 -0.14
C LYS A 56 16.39 37.12 -0.03
N ARG A 57 15.45 36.65 -0.86
CA ARG A 57 14.00 36.94 -0.74
C ARG A 57 13.38 35.89 0.18
N ALA A 58 12.47 36.34 1.02
CA ALA A 58 11.90 35.63 2.17
C ALA A 58 10.96 34.47 1.80
N SER A 59 11.47 33.38 1.25
CA SER A 59 10.78 32.08 1.20
C SER A 59 11.52 30.98 1.98
N SER A 60 12.51 31.35 2.78
CA SER A 60 13.18 30.46 3.73
C SER A 60 12.21 30.15 4.88
N ILE A 61 11.41 29.10 4.73
CA ILE A 61 10.77 28.41 5.85
C ILE A 61 11.89 27.79 6.68
N GLY A 62 12.36 28.56 7.68
CA GLY A 62 13.04 28.15 8.92
C GLY A 62 14.35 27.34 8.89
N ASN A 63 14.66 26.56 7.85
CA ASN A 63 15.64 25.47 7.91
C ASN A 63 16.61 25.41 6.71
N GLY A 64 16.78 26.52 5.97
CA GLY A 64 17.68 26.56 4.82
C GLY A 64 17.10 25.97 3.52
N PHE A 65 15.78 25.74 3.47
CA PHE A 65 15.10 25.34 2.25
C PHE A 65 15.02 26.52 1.28
N VAL A 66 15.68 26.36 0.12
CA VAL A 66 15.66 27.33 -0.98
C VAL A 66 14.52 26.98 -1.93
N ALA A 67 13.87 28.00 -2.48
CA ALA A 67 12.86 27.82 -3.53
C ALA A 67 13.44 27.00 -4.70
N ARG A 68 12.61 26.11 -5.25
CA ARG A 68 13.00 25.18 -6.32
C ARG A 68 13.46 25.95 -7.59
N PRO A 69 14.55 25.51 -8.26
CA PRO A 69 14.93 26.03 -9.57
C PRO A 69 13.80 25.82 -10.59
N HIS A 70 13.66 26.76 -11.53
CA HIS A 70 12.67 26.65 -12.60
C HIS A 70 12.89 25.35 -13.40
N PRO A 71 11.84 24.70 -13.95
CA PRO A 71 11.96 23.46 -14.72
C PRO A 71 13.00 23.49 -15.85
N ASP A 72 13.21 24.66 -16.45
CA ASP A 72 14.16 24.87 -17.55
C ASP A 72 15.63 24.84 -17.11
N VAL A 73 15.89 24.99 -15.81
CA VAL A 73 17.26 24.89 -15.28
C VAL A 73 17.72 23.45 -15.36
N ASN A 74 18.89 23.24 -15.96
CA ASN A 74 19.46 21.90 -16.06
C ASN A 74 19.84 21.36 -14.66
N SER A 75 19.67 20.06 -14.44
CA SER A 75 20.08 19.38 -13.20
C SER A 75 21.55 19.64 -12.86
N ASN A 76 22.40 19.79 -13.87
CA ASN A 76 23.82 20.08 -13.69
C ASN A 76 24.08 21.49 -13.14
N GLU A 77 23.12 22.41 -13.16
CA GLU A 77 23.30 23.81 -12.73
C GLU A 77 22.67 24.11 -11.37
N PHE A 78 22.03 23.10 -10.75
CA PHE A 78 21.38 23.24 -9.45
C PHE A 78 22.34 23.74 -8.36
N PHE A 79 23.61 23.31 -8.40
CA PHE A 79 24.60 23.73 -7.40
C PHE A 79 24.83 25.25 -7.37
N ARG A 80 24.64 25.96 -8.50
CA ARG A 80 24.81 27.42 -8.59
C ARG A 80 23.73 28.19 -7.84
N HIS A 81 22.59 27.55 -7.60
CA HIS A 81 21.41 28.15 -6.96
C HIS A 81 21.39 27.90 -5.44
N ILE A 82 22.36 27.17 -4.91
CA ILE A 82 22.49 26.89 -3.49
C ILE A 82 23.44 27.90 -2.87
N GLN A 83 23.09 28.39 -1.68
CA GLN A 83 23.91 29.37 -0.97
C GLN A 83 25.27 28.77 -0.56
N ALA A 84 26.35 29.46 -0.90
CA ALA A 84 27.72 29.04 -0.58
C ALA A 84 28.00 29.01 0.93
N GLU A 85 27.26 29.81 1.71
CA GLU A 85 27.37 29.94 3.17
C GLU A 85 26.87 28.69 3.94
N MET A 86 26.15 27.79 3.27
CA MET A 86 25.59 26.58 3.90
C MET A 86 26.65 25.47 4.09
N PRO A 87 26.57 24.69 5.20
CA PRO A 87 27.34 23.46 5.36
C PRO A 87 27.14 22.49 4.20
N GLU A 88 28.22 21.82 3.80
CA GLU A 88 28.24 20.90 2.67
C GLU A 88 27.19 19.77 2.72
N PRO A 89 26.89 19.14 3.87
CA PRO A 89 25.83 18.13 3.95
C PRO A 89 24.44 18.69 3.61
N ILE A 90 24.19 19.96 3.96
CA ILE A 90 22.90 20.61 3.67
C ILE A 90 22.81 20.96 2.18
N LYS A 91 23.92 21.38 1.57
CA LYS A 91 23.99 21.59 0.11
C LYS A 91 23.69 20.31 -0.65
N LEU A 92 24.30 19.19 -0.24
CA LEU A 92 24.07 17.90 -0.87
C LEU A 92 22.61 17.45 -0.73
N ARG A 93 22.04 17.54 0.48
CA ARG A 93 20.63 17.22 0.70
C ARG A 93 19.72 18.05 -0.22
N GLN A 94 19.99 19.35 -0.36
CA GLN A 94 19.20 20.23 -1.22
C GLN A 94 19.28 19.82 -2.70
N LEU A 95 20.49 19.46 -3.19
CA LEU A 95 20.68 18.92 -4.54
C LEU A 95 19.89 17.63 -4.74
N LEU A 96 20.00 16.68 -3.81
CA LEU A 96 19.31 15.39 -3.90
C LEU A 96 17.79 15.56 -3.91
N VAL A 97 17.25 16.44 -3.07
CA VAL A 97 15.82 16.75 -3.05
C VAL A 97 15.37 17.31 -4.40
N TRP A 98 16.09 18.29 -4.96
CA TRP A 98 15.73 18.87 -6.26
C TRP A 98 15.84 17.85 -7.40
N CYS A 99 16.88 17.02 -7.41
CA CYS A 99 17.05 15.95 -8.40
C CYS A 99 15.96 14.90 -8.30
N GLY A 100 15.66 14.42 -7.08
CA GLY A 100 14.62 13.43 -6.82
C GLY A 100 13.24 13.93 -7.23
N GLN A 101 12.93 15.18 -6.91
CA GLN A 101 11.64 15.78 -7.24
C GLN A 101 11.48 15.97 -8.76
N ARG A 102 12.53 16.37 -9.49
CA ARG A 102 12.50 16.45 -10.96
C ARG A 102 12.38 15.07 -11.62
N ALA A 103 12.93 14.02 -11.00
CA ALA A 103 12.76 12.65 -11.47
C ALA A 103 11.32 12.15 -11.26
N LEU A 104 10.69 12.50 -10.13
CA LEU A 104 9.30 12.18 -9.85
C LEU A 104 8.33 12.90 -10.82
N ASP A 105 8.54 14.19 -11.11
CA ASP A 105 7.70 14.93 -12.07
C ASP A 105 7.73 14.32 -13.49
N LYS A 106 8.86 13.71 -13.87
CA LYS A 106 8.96 12.95 -15.14
C LYS A 106 8.19 11.65 -15.11
N GLN A 107 8.17 10.96 -13.96
CA GLN A 107 7.38 9.74 -13.79
C GLN A 107 5.89 10.04 -13.82
N THR A 108 5.42 11.03 -13.06
CA THR A 108 3.98 11.37 -13.03
C THR A 108 3.46 11.80 -14.39
N SER A 109 4.21 12.56 -15.18
CA SER A 109 3.79 12.93 -16.54
C SER A 109 3.78 11.75 -17.53
N ALA A 110 4.69 10.78 -17.36
CA ALA A 110 4.66 9.54 -18.13
C ALA A 110 3.50 8.63 -17.68
N ASP A 111 3.27 8.53 -16.38
CA ASP A 111 2.22 7.73 -15.76
C ASP A 111 0.84 8.30 -16.07
N GLU A 112 0.62 9.62 -16.03
CA GLU A 112 -0.65 10.26 -16.41
C GLU A 112 -1.02 9.97 -17.87
N ASN A 113 -0.03 9.96 -18.77
CA ASN A 113 -0.23 9.59 -20.16
C ASN A 113 -0.44 8.07 -20.31
N ALA A 114 0.30 7.24 -19.58
CA ALA A 114 0.13 5.79 -19.58
C ALA A 114 -1.22 5.36 -19.01
N LEU A 115 -1.68 5.98 -17.93
CA LEU A 115 -2.98 5.75 -17.27
C LEU A 115 -4.15 6.12 -18.17
N LYS A 116 -4.02 7.19 -18.97
CA LYS A 116 -5.01 7.54 -20.01
C LYS A 116 -5.09 6.45 -21.08
N ILE A 117 -3.96 5.89 -21.50
CA ILE A 117 -3.92 4.81 -22.50
C ILE A 117 -4.46 3.50 -21.88
N GLU A 118 -4.09 3.17 -20.65
CA GLU A 118 -4.48 1.93 -19.95
C GLU A 118 -5.99 1.81 -19.69
N LYS A 119 -6.68 2.93 -19.46
CA LYS A 119 -8.14 2.95 -19.28
C LYS A 119 -8.92 2.61 -20.56
N THR A 120 -8.30 2.73 -21.73
CA THR A 120 -8.98 2.59 -23.03
C THR A 120 -8.81 1.22 -23.70
N LEU A 121 -7.97 0.33 -23.16
CA LEU A 121 -7.71 -0.99 -23.74
C LEU A 121 -8.29 -2.13 -22.88
N PRO A 122 -8.95 -3.14 -23.47
CA PRO A 122 -9.44 -4.29 -22.74
C PRO A 122 -8.25 -5.09 -22.18
N LYS A 123 -8.16 -5.17 -20.85
CA LYS A 123 -7.09 -5.89 -20.16
C LYS A 123 -7.28 -7.39 -20.39
N LYS A 124 -6.26 -8.05 -20.98
CA LYS A 124 -6.24 -9.51 -21.07
C LYS A 124 -6.26 -10.08 -19.63
N PRO A 125 -7.05 -11.14 -19.37
CA PRO A 125 -7.12 -11.72 -18.04
C PRO A 125 -5.74 -12.23 -17.62
N HIS A 126 -5.36 -11.93 -16.38
CA HIS A 126 -4.09 -12.35 -15.80
C HIS A 126 -3.96 -13.89 -15.87
N PRO A 127 -2.80 -14.46 -16.23
CA PRO A 127 -2.63 -15.91 -16.40
C PRO A 127 -3.00 -16.70 -15.14
N GLN A 128 -2.70 -16.17 -13.95
CA GLN A 128 -3.12 -16.77 -12.69
C GLN A 128 -4.65 -16.85 -12.54
N ASN A 129 -5.39 -15.85 -13.04
CA ASN A 129 -6.86 -15.86 -12.95
C ASN A 129 -7.45 -16.98 -13.81
N ILE A 130 -6.88 -17.22 -14.99
CA ILE A 130 -7.26 -18.32 -15.89
C ILE A 130 -6.98 -19.68 -15.23
N VAL A 131 -5.80 -19.82 -14.60
CA VAL A 131 -5.44 -21.06 -13.90
C VAL A 131 -6.34 -21.29 -12.69
N ASN A 132 -6.61 -20.24 -11.90
CA ASN A 132 -7.50 -20.31 -10.74
C ASN A 132 -8.93 -20.69 -11.16
N GLN A 133 -9.43 -20.12 -12.25
CA GLN A 133 -10.74 -20.46 -12.82
C GLN A 133 -10.82 -21.93 -13.21
N ARG A 134 -9.79 -22.46 -13.89
CA ARG A 134 -9.72 -23.88 -14.24
C ARG A 134 -9.72 -24.80 -13.02
N LYS A 135 -8.97 -24.43 -11.97
CA LYS A 135 -8.96 -25.18 -10.71
C LYS A 135 -10.32 -25.15 -10.02
N LEU A 136 -11.01 -24.01 -10.09
CA LEU A 136 -12.34 -23.86 -9.52
C LEU A 136 -13.33 -24.80 -10.21
N GLU A 137 -13.32 -24.85 -11.54
CA GLU A 137 -14.15 -25.78 -12.33
C GLU A 137 -13.86 -27.25 -11.98
N GLU A 138 -12.58 -27.60 -11.81
CA GLU A 138 -12.16 -28.94 -11.38
C GLU A 138 -12.72 -29.28 -9.98
N HIS A 139 -12.56 -28.38 -9.01
CA HIS A 139 -13.06 -28.58 -7.65
C HIS A 139 -14.60 -28.64 -7.61
N GLU A 140 -15.29 -27.83 -8.40
CA GLU A 140 -16.74 -27.89 -8.53
C GLU A 140 -17.21 -29.22 -9.10
N ALA A 141 -16.52 -29.76 -10.10
CA ALA A 141 -16.81 -31.08 -10.64
C ALA A 141 -16.61 -32.19 -9.58
N THR A 142 -15.54 -32.12 -8.79
CA THR A 142 -15.33 -33.08 -7.69
C THR A 142 -16.40 -32.98 -6.61
N LEU A 143 -16.81 -31.75 -6.26
CA LEU A 143 -17.87 -31.51 -5.29
C LEU A 143 -19.20 -32.07 -5.79
N ARG A 144 -19.50 -31.89 -7.08
CA ARG A 144 -20.71 -32.43 -7.69
C ARG A 144 -20.73 -33.95 -7.64
N ARG A 145 -19.61 -34.60 -7.96
CA ARG A 145 -19.46 -36.07 -7.88
C ARG A 145 -19.68 -36.57 -6.45
N LEU A 146 -18.97 -36.00 -5.47
CA LEU A 146 -19.07 -36.40 -4.07
C LEU A 146 -20.48 -36.19 -3.51
N LYS A 147 -21.14 -35.09 -3.88
CA LYS A 147 -22.53 -34.84 -3.47
C LYS A 147 -23.50 -35.86 -4.04
N ALA A 148 -23.34 -36.25 -5.31
CA ALA A 148 -24.15 -37.30 -5.92
C ALA A 148 -23.92 -38.65 -5.21
N GLU A 149 -22.67 -39.01 -4.91
CA GLU A 149 -22.36 -40.22 -4.14
C GLU A 149 -23.02 -40.17 -2.75
N CYS A 150 -22.93 -39.04 -2.03
CA CYS A 150 -23.62 -38.89 -0.74
C CYS A 150 -25.14 -39.07 -0.87
N GLU A 151 -25.75 -38.49 -1.91
CA GLU A 151 -27.18 -38.63 -2.17
C GLU A 151 -27.56 -40.10 -2.44
N GLU A 152 -26.78 -40.80 -3.26
CA GLU A 152 -26.94 -42.24 -3.52
C GLU A 152 -26.86 -43.08 -2.23
N TRP A 153 -25.88 -42.81 -1.36
CA TRP A 153 -25.76 -43.48 -0.07
C TRP A 153 -26.95 -43.20 0.85
N THR A 154 -27.44 -41.95 0.89
CA THR A 154 -28.61 -41.62 1.70
C THR A 154 -29.88 -42.31 1.21
N ASN A 155 -30.06 -42.43 -0.10
CA ASN A 155 -31.19 -43.13 -0.70
C ASN A 155 -31.12 -44.62 -0.37
N LEU A 156 -29.95 -45.26 -0.55
CA LEU A 156 -29.76 -46.66 -0.23
C LEU A 156 -30.04 -46.97 1.25
N ILE A 157 -29.55 -46.12 2.16
CA ILE A 157 -29.83 -46.25 3.60
C ILE A 157 -31.34 -46.12 3.88
N SER A 158 -32.01 -45.15 3.25
CA SER A 158 -33.45 -44.96 3.38
C SER A 158 -34.23 -46.18 2.88
N GLU A 159 -33.84 -46.76 1.73
CA GLU A 159 -34.45 -47.98 1.18
C GLU A 159 -34.30 -49.17 2.12
N ILE A 160 -33.08 -49.41 2.63
CA ILE A 160 -32.80 -50.49 3.58
C ILE A 160 -33.59 -50.27 4.87
N ASN A 161 -33.63 -49.05 5.41
CA ASN A 161 -34.37 -48.73 6.63
C ASN A 161 -35.89 -48.93 6.42
N SER A 162 -36.43 -48.53 5.25
CA SER A 162 -37.82 -48.77 4.90
C SER A 162 -38.15 -50.25 4.79
N PHE A 163 -37.27 -51.03 4.14
CA PHE A 163 -37.39 -52.48 4.05
C PHE A 163 -37.36 -53.11 5.44
N HIS A 164 -36.39 -52.75 6.28
CA HIS A 164 -36.28 -53.23 7.66
C HIS A 164 -37.54 -52.90 8.48
N ALA A 165 -38.05 -51.66 8.40
CA ALA A 165 -39.29 -51.26 9.06
C ALA A 165 -40.48 -52.11 8.61
N SER A 166 -40.59 -52.43 7.31
CA SER A 166 -41.65 -53.28 6.78
C SER A 166 -41.57 -54.72 7.30
N VAL A 167 -40.37 -55.30 7.37
CA VAL A 167 -40.14 -56.67 7.86
C VAL A 167 -40.46 -56.77 9.34
N VAL A 168 -40.03 -55.79 10.15
CA VAL A 168 -40.34 -55.75 11.60
C VAL A 168 -41.85 -55.66 11.85
N ASN A 169 -42.58 -54.88 11.04
CA ASN A 169 -44.04 -54.80 11.13
C ASN A 169 -44.74 -56.12 10.77
N VAL A 170 -44.17 -56.92 9.87
CA VAL A 170 -44.71 -58.25 9.53
C VAL A 170 -44.34 -59.29 10.60
N ALA A 171 -43.14 -59.21 11.17
CA ALA A 171 -42.64 -60.14 12.17
C ALA A 171 -43.30 -59.96 13.56
N SER A 172 -43.89 -58.81 13.86
CA SER A 172 -44.57 -58.54 15.14
C SER A 172 -45.88 -59.30 15.36
N SER A 173 -46.30 -60.14 14.39
CA SER A 173 -47.51 -60.97 14.49
C SER A 173 -47.26 -62.41 14.95
N ILE A 174 -46.05 -62.75 15.41
CA ILE A 174 -45.81 -64.06 16.04
C ILE A 174 -46.40 -64.03 17.45
N PRO A 175 -47.35 -64.94 17.81
CA PRO A 175 -47.84 -65.03 19.18
C PRO A 175 -46.67 -65.44 20.07
N SER A 176 -46.32 -64.57 20.99
CA SER A 176 -45.28 -64.79 21.99
C SER A 176 -45.75 -65.87 22.96
N ASP A 177 -45.59 -67.14 22.60
CA ASP A 177 -45.75 -68.27 23.52
C ASP A 177 -44.46 -68.40 24.35
N GLU A 178 -44.56 -67.95 25.60
CA GLU A 178 -43.83 -68.40 26.80
C GLU A 178 -42.40 -68.95 26.59
N GLY A 179 -41.52 -68.16 25.98
CA GLY A 179 -40.08 -68.34 26.03
C GLY A 179 -39.45 -67.01 26.37
N LYS A 180 -39.01 -66.83 27.62
CA LYS A 180 -38.34 -65.61 28.10
C LYS A 180 -37.10 -65.32 27.25
N ILE A 181 -37.24 -64.50 26.21
CA ILE A 181 -36.11 -63.84 25.57
C ILE A 181 -35.83 -62.59 26.40
N SER A 182 -34.76 -62.67 27.19
CA SER A 182 -34.22 -61.53 27.94
C SER A 182 -33.83 -60.43 26.94
N MET A 183 -34.48 -59.26 27.06
CA MET A 183 -34.27 -58.08 26.24
C MET A 183 -33.25 -57.10 26.85
N LEU A 184 -32.27 -57.59 27.64
CA LEU A 184 -31.15 -56.74 28.05
C LEU A 184 -30.12 -56.65 26.91
N PRO A 185 -29.73 -55.45 26.44
CA PRO A 185 -28.88 -55.27 25.25
C PRO A 185 -27.49 -55.91 25.30
N ASP A 186 -26.98 -56.25 26.49
CA ASP A 186 -25.57 -56.63 26.69
C ASP A 186 -25.33 -58.11 27.03
N GLU A 187 -26.37 -58.94 27.04
CA GLU A 187 -26.20 -60.39 27.26
C GLU A 187 -26.50 -61.15 25.96
N ILE A 188 -25.52 -61.17 25.05
CA ILE A 188 -25.53 -62.10 23.91
C ILE A 188 -25.37 -63.52 24.48
N ASP A 189 -26.38 -64.36 24.30
CA ASP A 189 -26.31 -65.77 24.69
C ASP A 189 -25.27 -66.50 23.81
N MET A 190 -24.08 -66.68 24.36
CA MET A 190 -22.91 -67.27 23.69
C MET A 190 -23.11 -68.74 23.31
N SER A 191 -24.17 -69.39 23.81
CA SER A 191 -24.52 -70.78 23.45
C SER A 191 -24.99 -70.95 22.00
N PHE A 192 -25.35 -69.85 21.33
CA PHE A 192 -25.73 -69.86 19.91
C PHE A 192 -24.54 -69.85 18.93
N LEU A 193 -23.31 -69.61 19.41
CA LEU A 193 -22.13 -69.65 18.56
C LEU A 193 -21.58 -71.10 18.42
N PRO A 194 -21.12 -71.50 17.22
CA PRO A 194 -20.39 -72.75 17.04
C PRO A 194 -19.19 -72.83 18.00
N GLU A 195 -18.90 -74.02 18.54
CA GLU A 195 -17.86 -74.24 19.56
C GLU A 195 -16.50 -73.64 19.20
N GLU A 196 -16.13 -73.67 17.92
CA GLU A 196 -14.88 -73.10 17.43
C GLU A 196 -14.80 -71.58 17.61
N GLN A 197 -15.90 -70.87 17.38
CA GLN A 197 -15.99 -69.42 17.54
C GLN A 197 -16.04 -69.03 19.01
N HIS A 198 -16.71 -69.85 19.83
CA HIS A 198 -16.73 -69.66 21.28
C HIS A 198 -15.33 -69.81 21.88
N LYS A 199 -14.58 -70.83 21.44
CA LYS A 199 -13.19 -71.06 21.86
C LYS A 199 -12.24 -69.98 21.34
N PHE A 200 -12.45 -69.50 20.12
CA PHE A 200 -11.70 -68.38 19.55
C PHE A 200 -11.92 -67.10 20.37
N LEU A 201 -13.16 -66.75 20.68
CA LEU A 201 -13.46 -65.54 21.47
C LEU A 201 -12.86 -65.62 22.87
N LEU A 202 -12.95 -66.76 23.56
CA LEU A 202 -12.31 -66.96 24.87
C LEU A 202 -10.78 -66.88 24.82
N GLN A 203 -10.15 -67.19 23.69
CA GLN A 203 -8.70 -67.14 23.57
C GLN A 203 -8.17 -65.72 23.34
N TYR A 204 -8.94 -64.86 22.67
CA TYR A 204 -8.49 -63.53 22.26
C TYR A 204 -9.18 -62.38 22.98
N CYS A 205 -10.42 -62.55 23.43
CA CYS A 205 -11.20 -61.54 24.16
C CYS A 205 -11.21 -61.82 25.66
N ASN A 206 -10.02 -61.91 26.28
CA ASN A 206 -9.90 -61.95 27.73
C ASN A 206 -9.88 -60.53 28.31
N GLU A 207 -10.37 -60.38 29.55
CA GLU A 207 -10.55 -59.12 30.30
C GLU A 207 -9.32 -58.18 30.32
N ASP A 208 -8.13 -58.68 29.98
CA ASP A 208 -6.91 -57.88 29.80
C ASP A 208 -7.00 -56.86 28.65
N GLU A 209 -7.82 -57.08 27.61
CA GLU A 209 -8.01 -56.11 26.52
C GLU A 209 -8.99 -54.99 26.89
N LYS A 210 -9.98 -55.25 27.76
CA LYS A 210 -10.85 -54.20 28.31
C LYS A 210 -10.04 -53.18 29.12
N ASN A 211 -9.02 -53.64 29.85
CA ASN A 211 -8.11 -52.76 30.58
C ASN A 211 -7.27 -51.88 29.64
N LYS A 212 -6.81 -52.41 28.49
CA LYS A 212 -6.10 -51.62 27.47
C LYS A 212 -6.98 -50.56 26.80
N ILE A 213 -8.27 -50.86 26.57
CA ILE A 213 -9.22 -49.90 26.00
C ILE A 213 -9.47 -48.74 26.99
N ASN A 214 -9.62 -49.05 28.28
CA ASN A 214 -9.82 -48.06 29.34
C ASN A 214 -8.59 -47.15 29.53
N ASP A 215 -7.39 -47.70 29.33
CA ASP A 215 -6.13 -46.92 29.35
C ASP A 215 -5.99 -45.98 28.14
N LEU A 216 -6.51 -46.36 26.97
CA LEU A 216 -6.55 -45.49 25.78
C LEU A 216 -7.61 -44.38 25.90
N GLU A 217 -8.74 -44.65 26.56
CA GLU A 217 -9.77 -43.64 26.85
C GLU A 217 -9.27 -42.53 27.79
N LYS A 218 -8.42 -42.88 28.76
CA LYS A 218 -7.73 -41.90 29.62
C LYS A 218 -6.77 -40.98 28.86
N ILE A 219 -6.18 -41.45 27.76
CA ILE A 219 -5.25 -40.67 26.93
C ILE A 219 -6.01 -39.70 26.02
N ILE A 220 -7.28 -39.98 25.71
CA ILE A 220 -8.12 -39.20 24.78
C ILE A 220 -8.99 -38.15 25.52
N GLN A 221 -8.73 -37.88 26.80
CA GLN A 221 -9.40 -36.74 27.46
C GLN A 221 -8.89 -35.41 26.89
N PRO A 222 -9.79 -34.48 26.52
CA PRO A 222 -9.41 -33.21 25.92
C PRO A 222 -8.68 -32.34 26.93
N LEU A 223 -7.57 -31.72 26.52
CA LEU A 223 -6.99 -30.60 27.25
C LEU A 223 -8.03 -29.48 27.29
N GLU A 224 -8.69 -29.30 28.43
CA GLU A 224 -9.41 -28.07 28.73
C GLU A 224 -8.41 -26.92 28.69
N ILE A 225 -8.55 -26.08 27.66
CA ILE A 225 -7.82 -24.83 27.51
C ILE A 225 -8.35 -23.87 28.58
N GLN A 226 -7.49 -23.50 29.53
CA GLN A 226 -7.61 -22.23 30.27
C GLN A 226 -6.71 -21.18 29.63
#